data_AF-A0A4Q0PP46-F1
#
_entry.id   AF-A0A4Q0PP46-F1
#
_cell.length_a   1.000
_cell.length_b   1.000
_cell.length_c   1.000
_cell.angle_alpha   90.00
_cell.angle_beta   90.00
_cell.angle_gamma   90.00
#
_symmetry.space_group_name_H-M   'P 1'
#
loop_
_entity.id
_entity.type
_entity.pdbx_description
1 polymer ?
#
loop_
_entity_poly.entity_id
_entity_poly.type
_entity_poly.pdbx_seq_one_letter_code
_entity_poly.pdbx_strand_id
1 'polypeptide(L)'
;MCNTLSMKLINRTLILLVILFLQQLLHAQRLTNTIQQAVVEVGDTFTQISPDRLTYLDQIAFLIIKKLNNQEQVDLLFIDADNLEQSQLAMLWLRTGMIYYGYQNLLNIQSAGMTPGNQPPSPLLSLNSYGFRVKPNSQKITHSYKVD
;
A
#
# COMPACT_ATOMS: atom_id res chain seq x y z
N MET A 1 -5.17 57.46 10.62
CA MET A 1 -4.78 56.41 11.59
C MET A 1 -5.32 55.00 11.26
N CYS A 2 -5.97 54.75 10.11
CA CYS A 2 -6.59 53.45 9.80
C CYS A 2 -5.67 52.44 9.05
N ASN A 3 -4.65 52.90 8.31
CA ASN A 3 -3.84 52.03 7.45
C ASN A 3 -2.76 51.21 8.18
N THR A 4 -2.23 51.70 9.30
CA THR A 4 -1.16 51.01 10.04
C THR A 4 -1.67 49.80 10.84
N LEU A 5 -2.94 49.84 11.27
CA LEU A 5 -3.59 48.72 11.95
C LEU A 5 -3.87 47.57 10.98
N SER A 6 -4.37 47.90 9.77
CA SER A 6 -4.65 46.92 8.70
C SER A 6 -3.37 46.25 8.19
N MET A 7 -2.29 47.01 7.96
CA MET A 7 -0.98 46.44 7.61
C MET A 7 -0.43 45.48 8.67
N LYS A 8 -0.55 45.81 9.96
CA LYS A 8 -0.11 44.92 11.05
C LYS A 8 -0.95 43.64 11.14
N LEU A 9 -2.24 43.72 10.82
CA LEU A 9 -3.13 42.56 10.79
C LEU A 9 -2.81 41.63 9.62
N ILE A 10 -2.57 42.19 8.42
CA ILE A 10 -2.14 41.44 7.22
C ILE A 10 -0.78 40.76 7.46
N ASN A 11 0.16 41.46 8.12
CA ASN A 11 1.47 40.87 8.42
C ASN A 11 1.36 39.72 9.43
N ARG A 12 0.44 39.82 10.40
CA ARG A 12 0.17 38.74 11.38
C ARG A 12 -0.47 37.51 10.73
N THR A 13 -1.42 37.69 9.81
CA THR A 13 -2.03 36.56 9.09
C THR A 13 -1.04 35.88 8.15
N LEU A 14 -0.16 36.65 7.50
CA LEU A 14 0.89 36.11 6.63
C LEU A 14 1.91 35.27 7.41
N ILE A 15 2.31 35.72 8.60
CA ILE A 15 3.18 34.95 9.50
C ILE A 15 2.52 33.63 9.93
N LEU A 16 1.23 33.66 10.31
CA LEU A 16 0.48 32.45 10.67
C LEU A 16 0.39 31.45 9.50
N LEU A 17 0.16 31.95 8.29
CA LEU A 17 0.14 31.14 7.07
C LEU A 17 1.49 30.47 6.82
N VAL A 18 2.58 31.22 6.93
CA VAL A 18 3.95 30.73 6.77
C VAL A 18 4.26 29.63 7.80
N ILE A 19 3.90 29.84 9.08
CA ILE A 19 4.08 28.81 10.13
C ILE A 19 3.30 27.53 9.80
N LEU A 20 2.07 27.65 9.28
CA LEU A 20 1.25 26.50 8.89
C LEU A 20 1.90 25.70 7.74
N PHE A 21 2.45 26.39 6.74
CA PHE A 21 3.18 25.75 5.64
C PHE A 21 4.48 25.07 6.11
N LEU A 22 5.22 25.70 7.03
CA LEU A 22 6.42 25.10 7.63
C LEU A 22 6.10 23.81 8.40
N GLN A 23 4.97 23.76 9.12
CA GLN A 23 4.52 22.55 9.80
C GLN A 23 4.19 21.42 8.81
N GLN A 24 3.55 21.74 7.69
CA GLN A 24 3.26 20.76 6.63
C GLN A 24 4.55 20.23 5.98
N LEU A 25 5.53 21.10 5.75
CA LEU A 25 6.81 20.73 5.16
C LEU A 25 7.60 19.76 6.07
N LEU A 26 7.65 20.05 7.37
CA LEU A 26 8.30 19.19 8.37
C LEU A 26 7.64 17.82 8.48
N HIS A 27 6.30 17.77 8.41
CA HIS A 27 5.56 16.51 8.40
C HIS A 27 5.87 15.67 7.16
N ALA A 28 5.92 16.29 5.98
CA ALA A 28 6.27 15.60 4.73
C ALA A 28 7.70 15.03 4.77
N GLN A 29 8.67 15.79 5.26
CA GLN A 29 10.06 15.33 5.39
C GLN A 29 10.21 14.12 6.34
N ARG A 30 9.50 14.14 7.47
CA ARG A 30 9.50 12.99 8.41
C ARG A 30 8.92 11.75 7.75
N LEU A 31 7.80 11.89 7.03
CA LEU A 31 7.18 10.79 6.29
C LEU A 31 8.13 10.19 5.25
N THR A 32 8.83 11.03 4.48
CA THR A 32 9.82 10.58 3.49
C THR A 32 10.94 9.76 4.14
N ASN A 33 11.46 10.21 5.28
CA ASN A 33 12.52 9.49 5.99
C ASN A 33 12.04 8.13 6.53
N THR A 34 10.84 8.06 7.11
CA THR A 34 10.26 6.79 7.59
C THR A 34 10.05 5.80 6.44
N ILE A 35 9.52 6.27 5.31
CA ILE A 35 9.33 5.42 4.12
C ILE A 35 10.69 4.95 3.58
N GLN A 36 11.69 5.84 3.49
CA GLN A 36 13.01 5.49 3.02
C GLN A 36 13.67 4.41 3.89
N GLN A 37 13.56 4.53 5.22
CA GLN A 37 14.05 3.50 6.15
C GLN A 37 13.34 2.16 5.94
N ALA A 38 12.01 2.17 5.86
CA ALA A 38 11.23 0.96 5.61
C ALA A 38 11.59 0.30 4.27
N VAL A 39 11.85 1.08 3.21
CA VAL A 39 12.27 0.56 1.90
C VAL A 39 13.64 -0.10 1.97
N VAL A 40 14.60 0.49 2.69
CA VAL A 40 15.93 -0.11 2.88
C VAL A 40 15.83 -1.43 3.64
N GLU A 41 15.08 -1.45 4.75
CA GLU A 41 14.88 -2.64 5.57
C GLU A 41 14.22 -3.78 4.76
N VAL A 42 13.18 -3.46 3.99
CA VAL A 42 12.53 -4.44 3.09
C VAL A 42 13.51 -4.92 1.99
N GLY A 43 14.32 -4.01 1.44
CA GLY A 43 15.37 -4.31 0.47
C GLY A 43 16.37 -5.36 0.97
N ASP A 44 16.88 -5.18 2.17
CA ASP A 44 17.80 -6.10 2.82
C ASP A 44 17.15 -7.47 3.06
N THR A 45 15.86 -7.47 3.40
CA THR A 45 15.09 -8.71 3.62
C THR A 45 14.94 -9.54 2.34
N PHE A 46 14.85 -8.93 1.16
CA PHE A 46 14.76 -9.66 -0.11
C PHE A 46 16.00 -10.51 -0.39
N THR A 47 17.19 -10.09 0.06
CA THR A 47 18.43 -10.86 -0.09
C THR A 47 18.44 -12.16 0.70
N GLN A 48 17.52 -12.30 1.66
CA GLN A 48 17.39 -13.49 2.52
C GLN A 48 16.47 -14.56 1.93
N ILE A 49 15.82 -14.29 0.79
CA ILE A 49 14.99 -15.29 0.12
C ILE A 49 15.89 -16.40 -0.44
N SER A 50 15.58 -17.65 -0.09
CA SER A 50 16.37 -18.79 -0.54
C SER A 50 16.32 -18.97 -2.08
N PRO A 51 17.39 -19.48 -2.71
CA PRO A 51 17.41 -19.75 -4.14
C PRO A 51 16.28 -20.66 -4.63
N ASP A 52 15.89 -21.65 -3.81
CA ASP A 52 14.78 -22.56 -4.14
C ASP A 52 13.44 -21.82 -4.22
N ARG A 53 13.21 -20.85 -3.32
CA ARG A 53 12.00 -20.02 -3.35
C ARG A 53 11.98 -19.09 -4.56
N LEU A 54 13.13 -18.52 -4.92
CA LEU A 54 13.25 -17.73 -6.15
C LEU A 54 12.94 -18.57 -7.39
N THR A 55 13.48 -19.79 -7.45
CA THR A 55 13.21 -20.73 -8.55
C THR A 55 11.71 -21.06 -8.65
N TYR A 56 11.04 -21.26 -7.51
CA TYR A 56 9.59 -21.50 -7.51
C TYR A 56 8.78 -20.29 -7.97
N LEU A 57 9.17 -19.08 -7.56
CA LEU A 57 8.56 -17.84 -8.01
C LEU A 57 8.73 -17.63 -9.52
N ASP A 58 9.92 -17.95 -10.07
CA ASP A 58 10.18 -17.89 -11.51
C ASP A 58 9.28 -18.87 -12.28
N GLN A 59 9.05 -20.07 -11.77
CA GLN A 59 8.13 -21.03 -12.38
C GLN A 59 6.68 -20.51 -12.39
N ILE A 60 6.23 -19.91 -11.28
CA ILE A 60 4.91 -19.29 -11.19
C ILE A 60 4.81 -18.14 -12.21
N ALA A 61 5.80 -17.25 -12.26
CA ALA A 61 5.83 -16.14 -13.19
C ALA A 61 5.79 -16.62 -14.65
N PHE A 62 6.56 -17.65 -14.99
CA PHE A 62 6.55 -18.26 -16.31
C PHE A 62 5.17 -18.80 -16.68
N LEU A 63 4.48 -19.50 -15.76
CA LEU A 63 3.14 -20.02 -16.00
C LEU A 63 2.12 -18.91 -16.23
N ILE A 64 2.19 -17.82 -15.46
CA ILE A 64 1.34 -16.64 -15.63
C ILE A 64 1.57 -16.04 -17.02
N ILE A 65 2.83 -15.76 -17.39
CA ILE A 65 3.18 -15.16 -18.69
C ILE A 65 2.72 -16.06 -19.84
N LYS A 66 2.93 -17.38 -19.73
CA LYS A 66 2.50 -18.34 -20.75
C LYS A 66 0.99 -18.28 -20.97
N LYS A 67 0.19 -18.24 -19.89
CA LYS A 67 -1.27 -18.12 -19.97
C LYS A 67 -1.71 -16.79 -20.59
N LEU A 68 -1.08 -15.69 -20.18
CA LEU A 68 -1.36 -14.36 -20.76
C LEU A 68 -1.06 -14.31 -22.26
N ASN A 69 0.05 -14.91 -22.70
CA ASN A 69 0.40 -15.00 -24.12
C ASN A 69 -0.60 -15.83 -24.93
N ASN A 70 -1.23 -16.82 -24.31
CA ASN A 70 -2.31 -17.61 -24.88
C ASN A 70 -3.69 -16.90 -24.83
N GLN A 71 -3.74 -15.64 -24.37
CA GLN A 71 -4.98 -14.88 -24.16
C GLN A 71 -5.93 -15.54 -23.14
N GLU A 72 -5.39 -16.35 -22.23
CA GLU A 72 -6.15 -16.97 -21.15
C GLU A 72 -6.30 -15.99 -19.98
N GLN A 73 -7.46 -16.02 -19.31
CA GLN A 73 -7.65 -15.30 -18.06
C GLN A 73 -6.80 -15.95 -16.96
N VAL A 74 -6.11 -15.11 -16.18
CA VAL A 74 -5.31 -15.56 -15.03
C VAL A 74 -5.90 -14.99 -13.75
N ASP A 75 -6.41 -15.90 -12.91
CA ASP A 75 -6.84 -15.60 -11.55
C ASP A 75 -5.74 -16.06 -10.58
N LEU A 76 -5.35 -15.16 -9.67
CA LEU A 76 -4.38 -15.42 -8.60
C LEU A 76 -5.07 -15.34 -7.25
N LEU A 77 -4.92 -16.40 -6.46
CA LEU A 77 -5.47 -16.50 -5.11
C LEU A 77 -4.35 -16.71 -4.10
N PHE A 78 -4.17 -15.74 -3.21
CA PHE A 78 -3.30 -15.89 -2.05
C PHE A 78 -4.09 -16.53 -0.90
N ILE A 79 -3.50 -17.53 -0.24
CA ILE A 79 -4.17 -18.28 0.83
C ILE A 79 -3.28 -18.31 2.06
N ASP A 80 -3.84 -17.95 3.20
CA ASP A 80 -3.29 -18.21 4.54
C ASP A 80 -4.38 -18.83 5.45
N ALA A 81 -4.12 -18.92 6.75
CA ALA A 81 -5.01 -19.62 7.67
C ALA A 81 -6.39 -18.94 7.81
N ASP A 82 -6.42 -17.61 7.86
CA ASP A 82 -7.58 -16.82 8.29
C ASP A 82 -7.88 -15.57 7.44
N ASN A 83 -7.05 -15.27 6.42
CA ASN A 83 -7.13 -14.08 5.60
C ASN A 83 -7.03 -12.79 6.42
N LEU A 84 -6.08 -12.69 7.36
CA LEU A 84 -5.92 -11.48 8.17
C LEU A 84 -4.62 -10.73 7.88
N GLU A 85 -3.56 -11.43 7.51
CA GLU A 85 -2.22 -10.84 7.41
C GLU A 85 -1.51 -11.19 6.11
N GLN A 86 -1.00 -12.41 5.99
CA GLN A 86 -0.02 -12.76 4.95
C GLN A 86 -0.63 -12.78 3.56
N SER A 87 -1.80 -13.42 3.40
CA SER A 87 -2.47 -13.52 2.10
C SER A 87 -2.92 -12.15 1.60
N GLN A 88 -3.35 -11.28 2.50
CA GLN A 88 -3.78 -9.92 2.17
C GLN A 88 -2.61 -8.99 1.87
N LEU A 89 -1.53 -9.10 2.65
CA LEU A 89 -0.30 -8.36 2.42
C LEU A 89 0.30 -8.74 1.06
N ALA A 90 0.34 -10.04 0.73
CA ALA A 90 0.81 -10.53 -0.57
C ALA A 90 -0.07 -10.02 -1.73
N MET A 91 -1.40 -10.07 -1.58
CA MET A 91 -2.34 -9.48 -2.55
C MET A 91 -2.08 -7.99 -2.74
N LEU A 92 -1.89 -7.24 -1.66
CA LEU A 92 -1.69 -5.79 -1.70
C LEU A 92 -0.36 -5.46 -2.39
N TRP A 93 0.73 -6.13 -2.04
CA TRP A 93 2.03 -5.97 -2.71
C TRP A 93 1.96 -6.24 -4.21
N LEU A 94 1.34 -7.35 -4.61
CA LEU A 94 1.21 -7.68 -6.03
C LEU A 94 0.36 -6.63 -6.75
N ARG A 95 -0.80 -6.25 -6.20
CA ARG A 95 -1.66 -5.22 -6.81
C ARG A 95 -0.92 -3.89 -6.97
N THR A 96 -0.20 -3.45 -5.94
CA THR A 96 0.59 -2.22 -6.00
C THR A 96 1.68 -2.30 -7.06
N GLY A 97 2.39 -3.43 -7.17
CA GLY A 97 3.35 -3.65 -8.25
C GLY A 97 2.70 -3.59 -9.63
N MET A 98 1.56 -4.25 -9.81
CA MET A 98 0.81 -4.24 -11.07
C MET A 98 0.34 -2.83 -11.45
N ILE A 99 -0.14 -2.03 -10.49
CA ILE A 99 -0.51 -0.63 -10.72
C ILE A 99 0.72 0.19 -11.12
N TYR A 100 1.82 0.06 -10.36
CA TYR A 100 3.06 0.80 -10.59
C TYR A 100 3.63 0.58 -12.00
N TYR A 101 3.59 -0.66 -12.50
CA TYR A 101 4.07 -1.00 -13.84
C TYR A 101 3.00 -0.87 -14.96
N GLY A 102 1.79 -0.38 -14.65
CA GLY A 102 0.74 -0.12 -15.66
C GLY A 102 -0.06 -1.36 -16.09
N TYR A 103 -0.06 -2.43 -15.31
CA TYR A 103 -0.67 -3.73 -15.60
C TYR A 103 -1.95 -4.05 -14.79
N GLN A 104 -2.60 -3.04 -14.23
CA GLN A 104 -3.73 -3.16 -13.28
C GLN A 104 -4.89 -4.07 -13.72
N ASN A 105 -5.07 -4.33 -15.02
CA ASN A 105 -6.18 -5.15 -15.56
C ASN A 105 -5.73 -6.52 -16.11
N LEU A 106 -4.45 -6.89 -15.97
CA LEU A 106 -3.95 -8.15 -16.54
C LEU A 106 -4.33 -9.39 -15.72
N LEU A 107 -4.43 -9.23 -14.39
CA LEU A 107 -4.62 -10.34 -13.45
C LEU A 107 -5.79 -10.03 -12.54
N ASN A 108 -6.64 -11.03 -12.30
CA ASN A 108 -7.63 -10.96 -11.22
C ASN A 108 -6.99 -11.50 -9.93
N ILE A 109 -6.66 -10.60 -9.02
CA ILE A 109 -5.90 -10.92 -7.80
C ILE A 109 -6.84 -10.90 -6.59
N GLN A 110 -6.86 -11.99 -5.83
CA GLN A 110 -7.71 -12.17 -4.65
C GLN A 110 -6.92 -12.78 -3.48
N SER A 111 -7.47 -12.71 -2.27
CA SER A 111 -6.94 -13.39 -1.09
C SER A 111 -8.06 -14.11 -0.33
N ALA A 112 -7.74 -15.24 0.29
CA ALA A 112 -8.66 -16.06 1.07
C ALA A 112 -7.98 -16.71 2.27
N GLY A 113 -8.80 -17.21 3.18
CA GLY A 113 -8.38 -17.90 4.39
C GLY A 113 -8.95 -19.31 4.39
N MET A 114 -8.20 -20.28 4.89
CA MET A 114 -8.69 -21.65 5.06
C MET A 114 -9.84 -21.73 6.08
N THR A 115 -9.86 -20.80 7.03
CA THR A 115 -10.92 -20.64 8.03
C THR A 115 -11.48 -19.22 8.00
N PRO A 116 -12.78 -19.03 8.31
CA PRO A 116 -13.35 -17.69 8.42
C PRO A 116 -12.79 -16.97 9.67
N GLY A 117 -11.81 -16.09 9.47
CA GLY A 117 -11.24 -15.26 10.53
C GLY A 117 -12.17 -14.12 10.91
N ASN A 118 -12.93 -14.23 12.01
CA ASN A 118 -13.91 -13.21 12.43
C ASN A 118 -13.31 -11.98 13.15
N GLN A 119 -12.08 -11.58 12.82
CA GLN A 119 -11.39 -10.48 13.51
C GLN A 119 -11.43 -9.16 12.72
N PRO A 120 -11.50 -8.01 13.42
CA PRO A 120 -11.47 -6.70 12.77
C PRO A 120 -10.13 -6.45 12.04
N PRO A 121 -10.14 -5.59 11.01
CA PRO A 121 -9.00 -5.35 10.13
C PRO A 121 -7.92 -4.55 10.86
N SER A 122 -7.11 -5.21 11.69
CA SER A 122 -6.17 -4.51 12.58
C SER A 122 -4.77 -4.32 11.95
N PRO A 123 -4.13 -5.34 11.35
CA PRO A 123 -2.73 -5.22 10.96
C PRO A 123 -2.50 -4.32 9.73
N LEU A 124 -3.39 -4.40 8.73
CA LEU A 124 -3.24 -3.67 7.46
C LEU A 124 -3.53 -2.18 7.57
N LEU A 125 -4.22 -1.72 8.62
CA LEU A 125 -4.42 -0.28 8.86
C LEU A 125 -3.10 0.44 9.14
N SER A 126 -2.08 -0.28 9.61
CA SER A 126 -0.72 0.27 9.77
C SER A 126 -0.13 0.77 8.44
N LEU A 127 -0.56 0.19 7.30
CA LEU A 127 -0.11 0.58 5.97
C LEU A 127 -0.54 2.00 5.58
N ASN A 128 -1.55 2.57 6.24
CA ASN A 128 -1.93 3.98 6.05
C ASN A 128 -0.77 4.93 6.37
N SER A 129 0.08 4.58 7.35
CA SER A 129 1.27 5.37 7.70
C SER A 129 2.35 5.35 6.61
N TYR A 130 2.28 4.38 5.70
CA TYR A 130 3.18 4.23 4.54
C TYR A 130 2.55 4.68 3.22
N GLY A 131 1.42 5.40 3.29
CA GLY A 131 0.77 6.00 2.12
C GLY A 131 -0.24 5.12 1.40
N PHE A 132 -0.50 3.90 1.89
CA PHE A 132 -1.57 3.06 1.33
C PHE A 132 -2.94 3.56 1.79
N ARG A 133 -3.95 3.41 0.93
CA ARG A 133 -5.35 3.61 1.31
C ARG A 133 -6.04 2.25 1.31
N VAL A 134 -6.10 1.63 2.48
CA VAL A 134 -6.77 0.34 2.64
C VAL A 134 -8.22 0.58 3.04
N LYS A 135 -9.16 0.18 2.19
CA LYS A 135 -10.60 0.27 2.49
C LYS A 135 -11.25 -1.11 2.52
N PRO A 136 -12.15 -1.37 3.49
CA PRO A 136 -13.00 -2.55 3.44
C PRO A 136 -13.88 -2.48 2.20
N ASN A 137 -14.01 -3.58 1.47
CA ASN A 137 -14.81 -3.66 0.25
C ASN A 137 -16.33 -3.75 0.53
N SER A 138 -16.76 -3.80 1.80
CA SER A 138 -18.16 -3.98 2.20
C SER A 138 -18.45 -3.41 3.60
N GLN A 139 -19.71 -2.99 3.82
CA GLN A 139 -20.26 -2.63 5.15
C GLN A 139 -20.70 -3.86 5.97
N LYS A 140 -20.80 -5.04 5.34
CA LYS A 140 -20.91 -6.34 6.03
C LYS A 140 -19.50 -6.86 6.29
N ILE A 141 -19.33 -7.63 7.37
CA ILE A 141 -18.08 -8.35 7.71
C ILE A 141 -17.81 -9.39 6.62
N THR A 142 -17.26 -8.94 5.49
CA THR A 142 -16.77 -9.79 4.41
C THR A 142 -15.35 -9.35 4.08
N HIS A 143 -14.39 -10.25 4.35
CA HIS A 143 -12.94 -10.06 4.33
C HIS A 143 -12.38 -9.89 2.91
N SER A 144 -12.82 -8.86 2.22
CA SER A 144 -12.30 -8.47 0.91
C SER A 144 -11.88 -7.00 0.95
N TYR A 145 -10.73 -6.70 0.34
CA TYR A 145 -10.13 -5.36 0.36
C TYR A 145 -10.03 -4.81 -1.07
N LYS A 146 -10.26 -3.51 -1.18
CA LYS A 146 -9.93 -2.72 -2.37
C LYS A 146 -8.81 -1.74 -2.01
N VAL A 147 -7.88 -1.62 -2.94
CA VAL A 147 -6.79 -0.65 -2.89
C VAL A 147 -7.09 0.32 -4.02
N ASP A 148 -7.23 1.59 -3.66
CA ASP A 148 -7.42 2.71 -4.59
C ASP A 148 -6.09 3.42 -4.82
#